data_AF-A0A415M7F8-F1
#
_entry.id   AF-A0A415M7F8-F1
#
_cell.length_a   1.000
_cell.length_b   1.000
_cell.length_c   1.000
_cell.angle_alpha   90.00
_cell.angle_beta   90.00
_cell.angle_gamma   90.00
#
_symmetry.space_group_name_H-M   'P 1'
#
loop_
_entity.id
_entity.type
_entity.pdbx_description
1 polymer ?
#
loop_
_entity_poly.entity_id
_entity_poly.type
_entity_poly.pdbx_seq_one_letter_code
_entity_poly.pdbx_strand_id
1 'polypeptide(L)'
;MNQETGKKLLDKNGKEITSEKEFTAESKNGSIDIEFTFDSSLLAGKTTVVFEDLYNENVRVAFHTDIKDEGQTVHYPEIHTTATDKASQTHTGTVDEQTTITDKVDYKNLVIGNTYEVRGVLMDKSTGKVLLDKEKKEITATKKFTAEKPDGTVELEFTFDSSLLAGKTTVVFEDLYNENVRVAFHTDIKDEGQTVHYPEIHTTATEAATKTDTAAPDSKTIITDKVDYKNLVIGNTYEVRGVLMDKSTGKVLLDKEKKEITATKKFTAEKPDGTVELEFTFDSTLLKGKSVVVFEDLYN
;
A
#
# COMPACT_ATOMS: atom_id res chain seq x y z
N MET A 1 -12.34 32.42 -1.35
CA MET A 1 -11.22 32.58 -2.31
C MET A 1 -10.25 31.42 -2.16
N ASN A 2 -9.53 31.00 -3.21
CA ASN A 2 -8.36 30.14 -3.07
C ASN A 2 -7.14 31.02 -2.76
N GLN A 3 -6.44 30.73 -1.65
CA GLN A 3 -5.39 31.60 -1.12
C GLN A 3 -4.20 31.75 -2.07
N GLU A 4 -3.77 30.64 -2.68
CA GLU A 4 -2.61 30.58 -3.57
C GLU A 4 -2.84 31.32 -4.89
N THR A 5 -3.99 31.09 -5.52
CA THR A 5 -4.27 31.62 -6.86
C THR A 5 -4.95 32.98 -6.85
N GLY A 6 -5.50 33.41 -5.71
CA GLY A 6 -6.32 34.62 -5.61
C GLY A 6 -7.64 34.53 -6.39
N LYS A 7 -8.03 33.33 -6.86
CA LYS A 7 -9.26 33.13 -7.63
C LYS A 7 -10.44 32.81 -6.71
N LYS A 8 -11.63 33.16 -7.18
CA LYS A 8 -12.87 32.72 -6.55
C LYS A 8 -13.00 31.20 -6.66
N LEU A 9 -13.59 30.61 -5.63
CA LEU A 9 -13.92 29.19 -5.63
C LEU A 9 -15.19 28.99 -6.43
N LEU A 10 -15.22 27.93 -7.23
CA LEU A 10 -16.38 27.55 -8.03
C LEU A 10 -16.91 26.21 -7.52
N ASP A 11 -18.22 26.04 -7.52
CA ASP A 11 -18.87 24.75 -7.31
C ASP A 11 -18.68 23.82 -8.51
N LYS A 12 -19.20 22.59 -8.41
CA LYS A 12 -19.14 21.59 -9.50
C LYS A 12 -19.79 22.02 -10.82
N ASN A 13 -20.63 23.06 -10.82
CA ASN A 13 -21.29 23.61 -12.00
C ASN A 13 -20.56 24.86 -12.54
N GLY A 14 -19.43 25.26 -11.93
CA GLY A 14 -18.69 26.45 -12.30
C GLY A 14 -19.27 27.75 -11.73
N LYS A 15 -20.22 27.69 -10.77
CA LYS A 15 -20.79 28.88 -10.13
C LYS A 15 -19.92 29.30 -8.95
N GLU A 16 -19.72 30.60 -8.77
CA GLU A 16 -19.00 31.15 -7.62
C GLU A 16 -19.66 30.73 -6.30
N ILE A 17 -18.83 30.33 -5.34
CA ILE A 17 -19.27 30.02 -3.97
C ILE A 17 -19.36 31.33 -3.19
N THR A 18 -20.58 31.78 -2.95
CA THR A 18 -20.91 32.99 -2.18
C THR A 18 -22.05 32.68 -1.21
N SER A 19 -22.13 33.41 -0.11
CA SER A 19 -23.24 33.40 0.82
C SER A 19 -23.60 34.84 1.19
N GLU A 20 -24.88 35.11 1.41
CA GLU A 20 -25.39 36.44 1.74
C GLU A 20 -26.45 36.34 2.84
N LYS A 21 -26.51 37.37 3.69
CA LYS A 21 -27.47 37.43 4.79
C LYS A 21 -27.89 38.88 5.03
N GLU A 22 -29.17 39.15 4.81
CA GLU A 22 -29.77 40.42 5.23
C GLU A 22 -30.02 40.41 6.74
N PHE A 23 -29.72 41.53 7.39
CA PHE A 23 -29.93 41.69 8.83
C PHE A 23 -30.18 43.16 9.18
N THR A 24 -30.79 43.39 10.35
CA THR A 24 -30.91 44.71 10.95
C THR A 24 -30.03 44.76 12.20
N ALA A 25 -29.16 45.76 12.30
CA ALA A 25 -28.33 45.92 13.49
C ALA A 25 -29.21 46.25 14.71
N GLU A 26 -29.20 45.38 15.72
CA GLU A 26 -29.97 45.55 16.96
C GLU A 26 -29.26 46.48 17.97
N SER A 27 -27.95 46.65 17.82
CA SER A 27 -27.12 47.49 18.67
C SER A 27 -25.96 48.11 17.90
N LYS A 28 -25.27 49.09 18.49
CA LYS A 28 -24.09 49.74 17.88
C LYS A 28 -22.93 48.76 17.65
N ASN A 29 -22.80 47.72 18.47
CA ASN A 29 -21.77 46.69 18.36
C ASN A 29 -22.44 45.32 18.34
N GLY A 30 -22.00 44.43 17.46
CA GLY A 30 -22.55 43.08 17.38
C GLY A 30 -21.78 42.21 16.41
N SER A 31 -22.23 40.97 16.30
CA SER A 31 -21.71 39.97 15.37
C SER A 31 -22.90 39.29 14.68
N ILE A 32 -22.66 38.84 13.46
CA ILE A 32 -23.57 37.96 12.74
C ILE A 32 -22.77 36.79 12.20
N ASP A 33 -23.38 35.61 12.19
CA ASP A 33 -22.80 34.45 11.53
C ASP A 33 -23.32 34.34 10.10
N ILE A 34 -22.41 34.07 9.17
CA ILE A 34 -22.70 33.78 7.76
C ILE A 34 -22.21 32.37 7.49
N GLU A 35 -23.13 31.51 7.06
CA GLU A 35 -22.84 30.10 6.78
C GLU A 35 -22.56 29.89 5.30
N PHE A 36 -21.53 29.11 4.99
CA PHE A 36 -21.20 28.68 3.63
C PHE A 36 -21.44 27.18 3.51
N THR A 37 -22.25 26.77 2.53
CA THR A 37 -22.51 25.36 2.24
C THR A 37 -22.08 25.05 0.82
N PHE A 38 -21.09 24.18 0.66
CA PHE A 38 -20.61 23.74 -0.64
C PHE A 38 -19.88 22.39 -0.53
N ASP A 39 -19.65 21.75 -1.67
CA ASP A 39 -18.88 20.52 -1.77
C ASP A 39 -17.38 20.82 -1.72
N SER A 40 -16.72 20.45 -0.62
CA SER A 40 -15.30 20.70 -0.38
C SER A 40 -14.38 19.59 -0.92
N SER A 41 -14.90 18.53 -1.55
CA SER A 41 -14.09 17.41 -2.06
C SER A 41 -13.00 17.85 -3.06
N LEU A 42 -13.23 18.95 -3.78
CA LEU A 42 -12.28 19.54 -4.73
C LEU A 42 -11.22 20.45 -4.07
N LEU A 43 -11.24 20.59 -2.75
CA LEU A 43 -10.33 21.45 -2.00
C LEU A 43 -9.21 20.71 -1.28
N ALA A 44 -9.12 19.37 -1.38
CA ALA A 44 -7.99 18.63 -0.83
C ALA A 44 -6.65 19.28 -1.23
N GLY A 45 -5.81 19.54 -0.23
CA GLY A 45 -4.50 20.19 -0.37
C GLY A 45 -4.54 21.71 -0.55
N LYS A 46 -5.72 22.35 -0.56
CA LYS A 46 -5.88 23.79 -0.83
C LYS A 46 -6.19 24.58 0.43
N THR A 47 -5.78 25.84 0.43
CA THR A 47 -6.15 26.82 1.46
C THR A 47 -7.14 27.83 0.90
N THR A 48 -8.14 28.17 1.70
CA THR A 48 -9.18 29.12 1.31
C THR A 48 -9.29 30.26 2.30
N VAL A 49 -9.68 31.44 1.80
CA VAL A 49 -9.88 32.65 2.61
C VAL A 49 -11.25 33.24 2.32
N VAL A 50 -11.98 33.61 3.36
CA VAL A 50 -13.29 34.25 3.26
C VAL A 50 -13.13 35.76 3.12
N PHE A 51 -13.84 36.33 2.15
CA PHE A 51 -13.95 37.77 1.94
C PHE A 51 -15.37 38.21 2.27
N GLU A 52 -15.52 39.37 2.90
CA GLU A 52 -16.81 39.97 3.22
C GLU A 52 -16.97 41.35 2.63
N ASP A 53 -18.20 41.63 2.21
CA ASP A 53 -18.68 42.94 1.82
C ASP A 53 -19.93 43.28 2.63
N LEU A 54 -19.97 44.46 3.24
CA LEU A 54 -21.14 44.99 3.92
C LEU A 54 -21.79 46.06 3.05
N TYR A 55 -23.08 45.89 2.77
CA TYR A 55 -23.90 46.84 2.01
C TYR A 55 -24.97 47.48 2.88
N ASN A 56 -25.26 48.76 2.61
CA ASN A 56 -26.44 49.47 3.09
C ASN A 56 -27.13 50.15 1.90
N GLU A 57 -28.41 49.87 1.67
CA GLU A 57 -29.17 50.39 0.53
C GLU A 57 -28.44 50.25 -0.83
N ASN A 58 -27.81 49.09 -1.07
CA ASN A 58 -26.98 48.76 -2.24
C ASN A 58 -25.64 49.51 -2.36
N VAL A 59 -25.26 50.30 -1.36
CA VAL A 59 -23.93 50.94 -1.28
C VAL A 59 -23.01 50.10 -0.41
N ARG A 60 -21.84 49.69 -0.93
CA ARG A 60 -20.80 49.01 -0.13
C ARG A 60 -20.22 49.99 0.89
N VAL A 61 -20.46 49.74 2.17
CA VAL A 61 -20.06 50.63 3.28
C VAL A 61 -18.82 50.13 4.03
N ALA A 62 -18.54 48.83 3.99
CA ALA A 62 -17.32 48.24 4.54
C ALA A 62 -16.97 46.94 3.82
N PHE A 63 -15.72 46.47 3.97
CA PHE A 63 -15.27 45.19 3.44
C PHE A 63 -14.05 44.66 4.18
N HIS A 64 -13.87 43.35 4.10
CA HIS A 64 -12.65 42.65 4.49
C HIS A 64 -12.25 41.70 3.36
N THR A 65 -11.11 41.98 2.72
CA THR A 65 -10.64 41.23 1.53
C THR A 65 -9.13 40.98 1.59
N ASP A 66 -8.59 40.70 2.77
CA ASP A 66 -7.19 40.34 2.92
C ASP A 66 -7.00 38.83 2.72
N ILE A 67 -6.32 38.44 1.65
CA ILE A 67 -6.06 37.03 1.34
C ILE A 67 -5.02 36.39 2.27
N LYS A 68 -4.38 37.17 3.13
CA LYS A 68 -3.40 36.68 4.12
C LYS A 68 -3.94 36.70 5.54
N ASP A 69 -5.23 36.99 5.74
CA ASP A 69 -5.82 36.97 7.07
C ASP A 69 -6.00 35.53 7.56
N GLU A 70 -5.14 35.10 8.48
CA GLU A 70 -5.19 33.79 9.13
C GLU A 70 -6.50 33.58 9.90
N GLY A 71 -7.11 34.64 10.44
CA GLY A 71 -8.42 34.57 11.12
C GLY A 71 -9.57 34.25 10.16
N GLN A 72 -9.37 34.46 8.86
CA GLN A 72 -10.32 34.18 7.79
C GLN A 72 -9.95 32.96 6.94
N THR A 73 -8.91 32.23 7.36
CA THR A 73 -8.30 31.15 6.59
C THR A 73 -8.80 29.77 7.03
N VAL A 74 -9.14 28.92 6.06
CA VAL A 74 -9.52 27.51 6.27
C VAL A 74 -8.63 26.62 5.43
N HIS A 75 -7.99 25.64 6.07
CA HIS A 75 -7.12 24.65 5.45
C HIS A 75 -7.87 23.36 5.15
N TYR A 76 -7.63 22.79 3.97
CA TYR A 76 -8.11 21.47 3.59
C TYR A 76 -6.89 20.56 3.41
N PRO A 77 -6.54 19.75 4.42
CA PRO A 77 -5.46 18.79 4.31
C PRO A 77 -5.63 17.77 3.18
N GLU A 78 -4.51 17.19 2.76
CA GLU A 78 -4.45 16.04 1.87
C GLU A 78 -3.39 15.06 2.37
N ILE A 79 -3.59 13.77 2.11
CA ILE A 79 -2.59 12.73 2.33
C ILE A 79 -2.39 11.90 1.06
N HIS A 80 -1.15 11.50 0.83
CA HIS A 80 -0.77 10.47 -0.14
C HIS A 80 0.07 9.43 0.60
N THR A 81 -0.14 8.16 0.28
CA THR A 81 0.40 7.07 1.07
C THR A 81 1.20 6.11 0.18
N THR A 82 2.17 5.42 0.75
CA THR A 82 2.90 4.33 0.07
C THR A 82 3.24 3.21 1.05
N ALA A 83 2.74 2.01 0.78
CA ALA A 83 2.90 0.84 1.63
C ALA A 83 3.96 -0.13 1.09
N THR A 84 4.87 -0.57 1.95
CA THR A 84 5.91 -1.55 1.62
C THR A 84 6.05 -2.61 2.70
N ASP A 85 6.39 -3.83 2.31
CA ASP A 85 6.83 -4.85 3.27
C ASP A 85 8.21 -4.47 3.81
N LYS A 86 8.40 -4.51 5.12
CA LYS A 86 9.63 -4.05 5.78
C LYS A 86 10.83 -4.94 5.48
N ALA A 87 10.63 -6.23 5.25
CA ALA A 87 11.72 -7.17 4.98
C ALA A 87 12.22 -7.01 3.54
N SER A 88 11.32 -6.92 2.57
CA SER A 88 11.68 -6.73 1.16
C SER A 88 11.97 -5.27 0.78
N GLN A 89 11.44 -4.31 1.54
CA GLN A 89 11.42 -2.87 1.21
C GLN A 89 10.70 -2.57 -0.12
N THR A 90 9.76 -3.43 -0.53
CA THR A 90 9.01 -3.32 -1.78
C THR A 90 7.52 -3.62 -1.56
N HIS A 91 6.73 -3.52 -2.63
CA HIS A 91 5.33 -3.97 -2.67
C HIS A 91 5.18 -5.51 -2.71
N THR A 92 6.26 -6.28 -2.52
CA THR A 92 6.22 -7.74 -2.42
C THR A 92 6.43 -8.17 -0.96
N GLY A 93 5.39 -8.72 -0.35
CA GLY A 93 5.38 -9.24 1.01
C GLY A 93 6.11 -10.55 1.17
N THR A 94 6.74 -10.73 2.33
CA THR A 94 7.31 -12.02 2.76
C THR A 94 6.38 -12.67 3.77
N VAL A 95 6.01 -13.93 3.54
CA VAL A 95 5.16 -14.68 4.44
C VAL A 95 5.97 -15.14 5.65
N ASP A 96 5.57 -14.73 6.84
CA ASP A 96 6.22 -15.06 8.11
C ASP A 96 5.16 -15.12 9.25
N GLU A 97 5.50 -15.77 10.37
CA GLU A 97 4.71 -15.69 11.61
C GLU A 97 4.67 -14.26 12.15
N GLN A 98 5.66 -13.43 11.80
CA GLN A 98 5.68 -12.00 12.10
C GLN A 98 6.18 -11.17 10.91
N THR A 99 5.25 -10.51 10.23
CA THR A 99 5.53 -9.56 9.14
C THR A 99 5.22 -8.14 9.60
N THR A 100 5.97 -7.17 9.08
CA THR A 100 5.68 -5.74 9.26
C THR A 100 5.50 -5.07 7.90
N ILE A 101 4.39 -4.37 7.70
CA ILE A 101 4.20 -3.41 6.60
C ILE A 101 4.51 -2.01 7.15
N THR A 102 5.33 -1.25 6.45
CA THR A 102 5.55 0.18 6.69
C THR A 102 4.77 0.98 5.65
N ASP A 103 3.83 1.79 6.12
CA ASP A 103 3.08 2.74 5.29
C ASP A 103 3.60 4.16 5.53
N LYS A 104 4.06 4.80 4.45
CA LYS A 104 4.60 6.15 4.45
C LYS A 104 3.48 7.12 4.09
N VAL A 105 3.09 7.96 5.04
CA VAL A 105 2.00 8.93 4.89
C VAL A 105 2.59 10.33 4.66
N ASP A 106 2.62 10.76 3.41
CA ASP A 106 2.96 12.12 3.01
C ASP A 106 1.72 13.01 3.18
N TYR A 107 1.80 14.00 4.07
CA TYR A 107 0.72 14.95 4.33
C TYR A 107 1.04 16.34 3.75
N LYS A 108 -0.03 17.08 3.44
CA LYS A 108 0.04 18.47 2.98
C LYS A 108 -0.98 19.36 3.67
N ASN A 109 -0.65 20.63 3.74
CA ASN A 109 -1.53 21.71 4.19
C ASN A 109 -2.08 21.50 5.62
N LEU A 110 -1.25 20.96 6.51
CA LEU A 110 -1.56 20.91 7.94
C LEU A 110 -1.29 22.27 8.61
N VAL A 111 -1.98 22.51 9.72
CA VAL A 111 -1.78 23.70 10.53
C VAL A 111 -0.68 23.42 11.54
N ILE A 112 0.37 24.24 11.54
CA ILE A 112 1.52 24.08 12.45
C ILE A 112 1.04 24.20 13.90
N GLY A 113 1.55 23.33 14.77
CA GLY A 113 1.21 23.29 16.20
C GLY A 113 -0.04 22.48 16.52
N ASN A 114 -0.88 22.15 15.52
CA ASN A 114 -2.02 21.26 15.72
C ASN A 114 -1.54 19.81 15.90
N THR A 115 -2.25 19.06 16.75
CA THR A 115 -2.04 17.63 16.93
C THR A 115 -2.95 16.85 16.00
N TYR A 116 -2.37 15.91 15.27
CA TYR A 116 -3.04 15.03 14.34
C TYR A 116 -2.89 13.57 14.76
N GLU A 117 -3.83 12.73 14.33
CA GLU A 117 -3.78 11.29 14.48
C GLU A 117 -4.03 10.64 13.11
N VAL A 118 -3.04 9.90 12.58
CA VAL A 118 -3.27 9.02 11.44
C VAL A 118 -3.71 7.66 11.97
N ARG A 119 -4.77 7.11 11.40
CA ARG A 119 -5.22 5.74 11.64
C ARG A 119 -5.20 5.02 10.32
N GLY A 120 -4.64 3.82 10.30
CA GLY A 120 -4.66 2.96 9.13
C GLY A 120 -5.20 1.56 9.43
N VAL A 121 -5.71 0.91 8.38
CA VAL A 121 -6.27 -0.44 8.42
C VAL A 121 -5.88 -1.22 7.17
N LEU A 122 -5.53 -2.49 7.33
CA LEU A 122 -5.29 -3.39 6.20
C LEU A 122 -6.61 -3.92 5.64
N MET A 123 -6.72 -3.92 4.32
CA MET A 123 -7.88 -4.36 3.54
C MET A 123 -7.50 -5.55 2.68
N ASP A 124 -8.35 -6.59 2.65
CA ASP A 124 -8.23 -7.67 1.68
C ASP A 124 -8.66 -7.16 0.30
N LYS A 125 -7.71 -7.09 -0.65
CA LYS A 125 -7.94 -6.50 -1.98
C LYS A 125 -9.05 -7.22 -2.77
N SER A 126 -9.18 -8.54 -2.58
CA SER A 126 -10.13 -9.36 -3.33
C SER A 126 -11.57 -9.17 -2.86
N THR A 127 -11.76 -8.95 -1.55
CA THR A 127 -13.10 -8.82 -0.96
C THR A 127 -13.52 -7.38 -0.70
N GLY A 128 -12.56 -6.44 -0.65
CA GLY A 128 -12.78 -5.06 -0.25
C GLY A 128 -13.14 -4.88 1.23
N LYS A 129 -12.96 -5.92 2.05
CA LYS A 129 -13.25 -5.89 3.49
C LYS A 129 -11.96 -5.74 4.29
N VAL A 130 -12.11 -5.36 5.56
CA VAL A 130 -11.00 -5.33 6.51
C VAL A 130 -10.34 -6.71 6.57
N LEU A 131 -9.01 -6.72 6.46
CA LEU A 131 -8.21 -7.92 6.64
C LEU A 131 -8.16 -8.29 8.11
N LEU A 132 -8.40 -9.57 8.40
CA LEU A 132 -8.41 -10.10 9.75
C LEU A 132 -7.22 -11.03 9.98
N ASP A 133 -6.65 -10.98 11.17
CA ASP A 133 -5.64 -11.93 11.62
C ASP A 133 -6.22 -13.32 11.93
N LYS A 134 -5.36 -14.25 12.36
CA LYS A 134 -5.74 -15.63 12.76
C LYS A 134 -6.77 -15.65 13.91
N GLU A 135 -6.84 -14.59 14.71
CA GLU A 135 -7.75 -14.42 15.86
C GLU A 135 -9.04 -13.67 15.49
N LYS A 136 -9.22 -13.34 14.21
CA LYS A 136 -10.34 -12.56 13.65
C LYS A 136 -10.38 -11.10 14.13
N LYS A 137 -9.23 -10.52 14.46
CA LYS A 137 -9.08 -9.09 14.78
C LYS A 137 -8.62 -8.31 13.57
N GLU A 138 -9.03 -7.05 13.50
CA GLU A 138 -8.59 -6.12 12.46
C GLU A 138 -7.11 -5.78 12.65
N ILE A 139 -6.38 -5.68 11.54
CA ILE A 139 -4.98 -5.26 11.56
C ILE A 139 -4.92 -3.76 11.31
N THR A 140 -4.70 -2.99 12.39
CA THR A 140 -4.73 -1.52 12.39
C THR A 140 -3.46 -0.93 12.99
N ALA A 141 -3.10 0.28 12.58
CA ALA A 141 -2.04 1.07 13.20
C ALA A 141 -2.53 2.51 13.45
N THR A 142 -2.01 3.17 14.49
CA THR A 142 -2.31 4.58 14.77
C THR A 142 -1.06 5.33 15.20
N LYS A 143 -0.95 6.60 14.81
CA LYS A 143 0.14 7.47 15.23
C LYS A 143 -0.33 8.90 15.43
N LYS A 144 -0.03 9.44 16.61
CA LYS A 144 -0.25 10.86 16.93
C LYS A 144 1.03 11.65 16.74
N PHE A 145 0.91 12.84 16.18
CA PHE A 145 2.03 13.77 15.99
C PHE A 145 1.54 15.21 16.02
N THR A 146 2.45 16.14 16.33
CA THR A 146 2.20 17.58 16.21
C THR A 146 2.84 18.06 14.91
N ALA A 147 2.09 18.78 14.08
CA ALA A 147 2.63 19.28 12.81
C ALA A 147 3.65 20.39 13.08
N GLU A 148 4.92 20.14 12.73
CA GLU A 148 5.98 21.15 12.78
C GLU A 148 6.09 21.94 11.47
N LYS A 149 5.53 21.38 10.39
CA LYS A 149 5.47 21.94 9.04
C LYS A 149 4.09 21.64 8.45
N PRO A 150 3.62 22.44 7.48
CA PRO A 150 2.36 22.16 6.78
C PRO A 150 2.43 20.86 5.98
N ASP A 151 3.62 20.57 5.43
CA ASP A 151 3.87 19.41 4.58
C ASP A 151 5.01 18.58 5.18
N GLY A 152 4.87 17.26 5.11
CA GLY A 152 5.84 16.34 5.67
C GLY A 152 5.38 14.88 5.57
N THR A 153 6.00 14.03 6.36
CA THR A 153 5.79 12.58 6.30
C THR A 153 5.70 12.00 7.71
N VAL A 154 4.83 11.02 7.92
CA VAL A 154 4.88 10.10 9.05
C VAL A 154 4.78 8.65 8.58
N GLU A 155 5.44 7.73 9.27
CA GLU A 155 5.32 6.30 9.00
C GLU A 155 4.39 5.61 10.00
N LEU A 156 3.50 4.73 9.50
CA LEU A 156 2.73 3.74 10.25
C LEU A 156 3.35 2.35 10.06
N GLU A 157 3.36 1.55 11.13
CA GLU A 157 3.83 0.17 11.06
C GLU A 157 2.73 -0.80 11.49
N PHE A 158 2.42 -1.78 10.64
CA PHE A 158 1.45 -2.83 10.89
C PHE A 158 2.19 -4.14 11.09
N THR A 159 2.18 -4.68 12.31
CA THR A 159 2.83 -5.96 12.60
C THR A 159 1.80 -7.05 12.83
N PHE A 160 1.85 -8.13 12.05
CA PHE A 160 0.87 -9.20 12.08
C PHE A 160 1.45 -10.51 11.52
N ASP A 161 0.75 -11.62 11.74
CA ASP A 161 1.09 -12.91 11.17
C ASP A 161 0.53 -13.02 9.73
N SER A 162 1.43 -13.07 8.74
CA SER A 162 1.05 -13.09 7.32
C SER A 162 0.97 -14.50 6.73
N SER A 163 1.05 -15.56 7.55
CA SER A 163 1.00 -16.97 7.10
C SER A 163 -0.19 -17.28 6.19
N LEU A 164 -1.31 -16.57 6.38
CA LEU A 164 -2.55 -16.76 5.63
C LEU A 164 -2.65 -15.90 4.36
N LEU A 165 -1.62 -15.11 4.05
CA LEU A 165 -1.56 -14.21 2.90
C LEU A 165 -0.84 -14.79 1.69
N ALA A 166 -0.23 -15.99 1.77
CA ALA A 166 0.33 -16.63 0.58
C ALA A 166 -0.69 -16.65 -0.58
N GLY A 167 -0.30 -16.08 -1.72
CA GLY A 167 -1.14 -15.95 -2.92
C GLY A 167 -2.21 -14.85 -2.85
N LYS A 168 -2.19 -13.98 -1.81
CA LYS A 168 -3.19 -12.91 -1.58
C LYS A 168 -2.54 -11.53 -1.55
N THR A 169 -3.39 -10.52 -1.60
CA THR A 169 -2.98 -9.12 -1.67
C THR A 169 -3.72 -8.28 -0.64
N THR A 170 -2.99 -7.41 0.04
CA THR A 170 -3.54 -6.44 0.99
C THR A 170 -3.33 -5.02 0.48
N VAL A 171 -4.21 -4.10 0.88
CA VAL A 171 -4.11 -2.66 0.62
C VAL A 171 -4.23 -1.92 1.95
N VAL A 172 -3.46 -0.86 2.14
CA VAL A 172 -3.55 -0.03 3.35
C VAL A 172 -4.46 1.16 3.09
N PHE A 173 -5.42 1.39 3.99
CA PHE A 173 -6.31 2.55 3.99
C PHE A 173 -5.97 3.45 5.17
N GLU A 174 -6.00 4.77 4.98
CA GLU A 174 -5.65 5.75 5.99
C GLU A 174 -6.70 6.85 6.14
N ASP A 175 -6.94 7.24 7.39
CA ASP A 175 -7.70 8.42 7.77
C ASP A 175 -6.81 9.33 8.65
N LEU A 176 -6.81 10.63 8.37
CA LEU A 176 -6.14 11.65 9.17
C LEU A 176 -7.17 12.44 9.98
N TYR A 177 -6.95 12.54 11.29
CA TYR A 177 -7.80 13.25 12.22
C TYR A 177 -7.10 14.44 12.88
N ASN A 178 -7.85 15.51 13.11
CA ASN A 178 -7.49 16.61 14.02
C ASN A 178 -8.63 16.77 15.03
N GLU A 179 -8.33 16.71 16.33
CA GLU A 179 -9.35 16.79 17.41
C GLU A 179 -10.56 15.82 17.24
N ASN A 180 -10.30 14.61 16.71
CA ASN A 180 -11.29 13.57 16.36
C ASN A 180 -12.20 13.89 15.15
N VAL A 181 -11.99 15.00 14.46
CA VAL A 181 -12.61 15.30 13.16
C VAL A 181 -11.71 14.76 12.06
N ARG A 182 -12.26 13.98 11.13
CA ARG A 182 -11.52 13.50 9.96
C ARG A 182 -11.31 14.66 9.00
N VAL A 183 -10.05 14.94 8.66
CA VAL A 183 -9.65 16.09 7.82
C VAL A 183 -9.03 15.68 6.49
N ALA A 184 -8.53 14.45 6.35
CA ALA A 184 -8.10 13.86 5.09
C ALA A 184 -8.21 12.32 5.16
N PHE A 185 -8.21 11.65 4.01
CA PHE A 185 -8.23 10.18 3.92
C PHE A 185 -7.67 9.72 2.57
N HIS A 186 -7.15 8.50 2.53
CA HIS A 186 -6.76 7.78 1.33
C HIS A 186 -7.30 6.34 1.45
N THR A 187 -8.30 6.00 0.63
CA THR A 187 -9.08 4.74 0.76
C THR A 187 -9.37 4.11 -0.59
N ASP A 188 -8.37 4.11 -1.50
CA ASP A 188 -8.50 3.50 -2.82
C ASP A 188 -7.95 2.06 -2.83
N ILE A 189 -8.85 1.07 -2.92
CA ILE A 189 -8.49 -0.36 -2.99
C ILE A 189 -7.69 -0.73 -4.25
N LYS A 190 -7.63 0.17 -5.24
CA LYS A 190 -6.92 -0.04 -6.50
C LYS A 190 -5.57 0.66 -6.56
N ASP A 191 -5.17 1.39 -5.52
CA ASP A 191 -3.88 2.06 -5.51
C ASP A 191 -2.74 1.04 -5.33
N GLU A 192 -1.95 0.82 -6.39
CA GLU A 192 -0.79 -0.08 -6.35
C GLU A 192 0.33 0.44 -5.44
N GLY A 193 0.42 1.76 -5.21
CA GLY A 193 1.33 2.34 -4.23
C GLY A 193 0.98 1.95 -2.79
N GLN A 194 -0.30 1.67 -2.53
CA GLN A 194 -0.81 1.16 -1.25
C GLN A 194 -0.94 -0.35 -1.18
N THR A 195 -0.56 -1.06 -2.24
CA THR A 195 -0.77 -2.49 -2.35
C THR A 195 0.50 -3.26 -1.97
N VAL A 196 0.34 -4.32 -1.16
CA VAL A 196 1.39 -5.32 -0.91
C VAL A 196 0.90 -6.70 -1.35
N HIS A 197 1.64 -7.32 -2.27
CA HIS A 197 1.37 -8.63 -2.84
C HIS A 197 2.17 -9.71 -2.11
N TYR A 198 1.54 -10.79 -1.72
CA TYR A 198 2.22 -11.97 -1.15
C TYR A 198 2.20 -13.10 -2.20
N PRO A 199 3.32 -13.36 -2.89
CA PRO A 199 3.42 -14.45 -3.84
C PRO A 199 3.18 -15.83 -3.24
N GLU A 200 2.83 -16.78 -4.09
CA GLU A 200 2.80 -18.21 -3.79
C GLU A 200 3.41 -18.98 -4.96
N ILE A 201 4.11 -20.07 -4.66
CA ILE A 201 4.58 -21.04 -5.66
C ILE A 201 4.04 -22.44 -5.38
N HIS A 202 3.82 -23.20 -6.44
CA HIS A 202 3.51 -24.63 -6.42
C HIS A 202 4.41 -25.33 -7.43
N THR A 203 5.05 -26.43 -7.02
CA THR A 203 6.10 -27.08 -7.82
C THR A 203 5.75 -28.51 -8.16
N THR A 204 6.26 -29.01 -9.29
CA THR A 204 6.05 -30.37 -9.76
C THR A 204 7.30 -30.85 -10.50
N ALA A 205 8.01 -31.79 -9.88
CA ALA A 205 9.21 -32.39 -10.45
C ALA A 205 8.90 -33.66 -11.26
N THR A 206 9.47 -33.77 -12.45
CA THR A 206 9.42 -34.96 -13.30
C THR A 206 10.79 -35.29 -13.87
N GLU A 207 11.06 -36.57 -14.12
CA GLU A 207 12.25 -36.97 -14.85
C GLU A 207 12.04 -36.73 -16.35
N ALA A 208 13.02 -36.12 -17.01
CA ALA A 208 12.86 -35.57 -18.35
C ALA A 208 12.65 -36.62 -19.45
N ALA A 209 13.20 -37.83 -19.30
CA ALA A 209 13.04 -38.91 -20.28
C ALA A 209 11.68 -39.62 -20.18
N THR A 210 11.21 -39.88 -18.96
CA THR A 210 9.95 -40.58 -18.69
C THR A 210 8.75 -39.64 -18.64
N LYS A 211 8.97 -38.35 -18.35
CA LYS A 211 7.92 -37.36 -18.05
C LYS A 211 7.05 -37.75 -16.86
N THR A 212 7.60 -38.55 -15.94
CA THR A 212 6.93 -39.04 -14.72
C THR A 212 7.80 -38.80 -13.50
N ASP A 213 7.29 -39.14 -12.32
CA ASP A 213 8.02 -39.17 -11.05
C ASP A 213 8.96 -40.38 -10.88
N THR A 214 9.12 -41.19 -11.94
CA THR A 214 9.92 -42.42 -11.94
C THR A 214 11.15 -42.28 -12.84
N ALA A 215 12.32 -42.62 -12.31
CA ALA A 215 13.60 -42.55 -13.02
C ALA A 215 14.38 -43.86 -12.89
N ALA A 216 15.06 -44.28 -13.96
CA ALA A 216 16.11 -45.28 -13.86
C ALA A 216 17.45 -44.60 -13.50
N PRO A 217 18.26 -45.18 -12.58
CA PRO A 217 19.57 -44.64 -12.28
C PRO A 217 20.47 -44.59 -13.52
N ASP A 218 21.02 -43.42 -13.82
CA ASP A 218 21.84 -43.13 -15.01
C ASP A 218 23.03 -42.25 -14.62
N SER A 219 24.12 -42.30 -15.39
CA SER A 219 25.26 -41.39 -15.21
C SER A 219 24.90 -39.94 -15.53
N LYS A 220 23.79 -39.72 -16.26
CA LYS A 220 23.20 -38.42 -16.51
C LYS A 220 21.67 -38.49 -16.43
N THR A 221 21.12 -38.14 -15.28
CA THR A 221 19.69 -37.90 -15.07
C THR A 221 19.37 -36.42 -15.18
N ILE A 222 18.22 -36.10 -15.78
CA ILE A 222 17.68 -34.74 -15.85
C ILE A 222 16.32 -34.73 -15.16
N ILE A 223 16.17 -33.91 -14.12
CA ILE A 223 14.88 -33.62 -13.50
C ILE A 223 14.44 -32.23 -13.97
N THR A 224 13.24 -32.14 -14.53
CA THR A 224 12.57 -30.88 -14.83
C THR A 224 11.57 -30.60 -13.71
N ASP A 225 11.77 -29.49 -13.00
CA ASP A 225 10.82 -28.99 -12.02
C ASP A 225 10.03 -27.82 -12.59
N LYS A 226 8.70 -27.97 -12.60
CA LYS A 226 7.75 -26.97 -13.07
C LYS A 226 7.29 -26.15 -11.87
N VAL A 227 7.63 -24.86 -11.86
CA VAL A 227 7.28 -23.91 -10.80
C VAL A 227 6.15 -23.01 -11.29
N ASP A 228 4.94 -23.30 -10.84
CA ASP A 228 3.78 -22.44 -11.03
C ASP A 228 3.78 -21.34 -9.96
N TYR A 229 3.78 -20.07 -10.36
CA TYR A 229 3.77 -18.92 -9.46
C TYR A 229 2.46 -18.14 -9.57
N LYS A 230 2.08 -17.47 -8.49
CA LYS A 230 0.92 -16.59 -8.40
C LYS A 230 1.24 -15.29 -7.70
N ASN A 231 0.47 -14.25 -8.04
CA ASN A 231 0.45 -12.96 -7.37
C ASN A 231 1.82 -12.25 -7.35
N LEU A 232 2.60 -12.38 -8.41
CA LEU A 232 3.82 -11.58 -8.59
C LEU A 232 3.47 -10.14 -8.97
N VAL A 233 4.34 -9.21 -8.58
CA VAL A 233 4.26 -7.81 -9.00
C VAL A 233 4.83 -7.70 -10.41
N ILE A 234 4.03 -7.20 -11.36
CA ILE A 234 4.44 -7.05 -12.76
C ILE A 234 5.62 -6.08 -12.85
N GLY A 235 6.63 -6.43 -13.65
CA GLY A 235 7.84 -5.63 -13.85
C GLY A 235 8.96 -5.91 -12.84
N ASN A 236 8.66 -6.57 -11.71
CA ASN A 236 9.70 -7.03 -10.78
C ASN A 236 10.49 -8.20 -11.37
N THR A 237 11.78 -8.27 -11.04
CA THR A 237 12.67 -9.37 -11.42
C THR A 237 12.75 -10.35 -10.28
N TYR A 238 12.42 -11.60 -10.55
CA TYR A 238 12.45 -12.68 -9.57
C TYR A 238 13.55 -13.68 -9.88
N GLU A 239 14.02 -14.38 -8.85
CA GLU A 239 14.96 -15.49 -8.95
C GLU A 239 14.35 -16.71 -8.24
N VAL A 240 14.10 -17.80 -8.96
CA VAL A 240 13.76 -19.08 -8.34
C VAL A 240 15.04 -19.88 -8.19
N ARG A 241 15.29 -20.41 -6.99
CA ARG A 241 16.36 -21.35 -6.70
C ARG A 241 15.74 -22.65 -6.24
N GLY A 242 16.19 -23.76 -6.82
CA GLY A 242 15.83 -25.09 -6.37
C GLY A 242 17.04 -25.90 -5.95
N VAL A 243 16.84 -26.81 -5.00
CA VAL A 243 17.85 -27.74 -4.49
C VAL A 243 17.26 -29.15 -4.40
N LEU A 244 18.02 -30.14 -4.88
CA LEU A 244 17.64 -31.54 -4.72
C LEU A 244 17.97 -32.04 -3.31
N MET A 245 17.01 -32.71 -2.71
CA MET A 245 17.07 -33.24 -1.35
C MET A 245 16.89 -34.77 -1.37
N ASP A 246 17.62 -35.48 -0.51
CA ASP A 246 17.34 -36.89 -0.23
C ASP A 246 16.07 -36.97 0.63
N LYS A 247 14.99 -37.52 0.05
CA LYS A 247 13.65 -37.56 0.68
C LYS A 247 13.64 -38.30 2.01
N SER A 248 14.51 -39.30 2.20
CA SER A 248 14.56 -40.11 3.41
C SER A 248 15.23 -39.40 4.58
N THR A 249 16.21 -38.55 4.28
CA THR A 249 17.01 -37.87 5.32
C THR A 249 16.65 -36.40 5.49
N GLY A 250 15.97 -35.79 4.51
CA GLY A 250 15.72 -34.35 4.47
C GLY A 250 16.98 -33.51 4.27
N LYS A 251 18.12 -34.11 3.88
CA LYS A 251 19.38 -33.42 3.64
C LYS A 251 19.57 -33.11 2.16
N VAL A 252 20.33 -32.05 1.90
CA VAL A 252 20.77 -31.69 0.55
C VAL A 252 21.50 -32.85 -0.11
N LEU A 253 21.14 -33.13 -1.36
CA LEU A 253 21.78 -34.13 -2.18
C LEU A 253 23.06 -33.56 -2.78
N LEU A 254 24.15 -34.32 -2.64
CA LEU A 254 25.46 -33.95 -3.16
C LEU A 254 25.84 -34.81 -4.36
N ASP A 255 26.53 -34.21 -5.32
CA ASP A 255 27.16 -34.91 -6.44
C ASP A 255 28.42 -35.67 -6.01
N LYS A 256 29.10 -36.31 -6.98
CA LYS A 256 30.34 -37.06 -6.76
C LYS A 256 31.51 -36.18 -6.25
N GLU A 257 31.45 -34.87 -6.49
CA GLU A 257 32.43 -33.89 -6.04
C GLU A 257 32.05 -33.27 -4.68
N LYS A 258 30.96 -33.74 -4.05
CA LYS A 258 30.40 -33.22 -2.80
C LYS A 258 29.83 -31.80 -2.92
N LYS A 259 29.38 -31.40 -4.12
CA LYS A 259 28.66 -30.13 -4.35
C LYS A 259 27.16 -30.37 -4.34
N GLU A 260 26.41 -29.37 -3.90
CA GLU A 260 24.94 -29.40 -3.92
C GLU A 260 24.43 -29.42 -5.37
N ILE A 261 23.37 -30.17 -5.61
CA ILE A 261 22.72 -30.20 -6.92
C ILE A 261 21.59 -29.17 -6.91
N THR A 262 21.86 -28.01 -7.51
CA THR A 262 20.98 -26.85 -7.52
C THR A 262 20.67 -26.39 -8.95
N ALA A 263 19.57 -25.66 -9.10
CA ALA A 263 19.20 -24.98 -10.34
C ALA A 263 18.64 -23.60 -10.01
N THR A 264 18.89 -22.62 -10.87
CA THR A 264 18.44 -21.24 -10.67
C THR A 264 17.92 -20.65 -11.96
N LYS A 265 16.85 -19.85 -11.88
CA LYS A 265 16.32 -19.10 -13.01
C LYS A 265 15.86 -17.72 -12.60
N LYS A 266 16.34 -16.71 -13.34
CA LYS A 266 15.89 -15.32 -13.21
C LYS A 266 14.90 -14.99 -14.32
N PHE A 267 13.85 -14.24 -13.99
CA PHE A 267 12.87 -13.75 -14.95
C PHE A 267 12.20 -12.47 -14.45
N THR A 268 11.70 -11.65 -15.37
CA THR A 268 10.87 -10.50 -15.03
C THR A 268 9.40 -10.91 -15.17
N ALA A 269 8.58 -10.60 -14.17
CA ALA A 269 7.17 -10.95 -14.19
C ALA A 269 6.42 -10.07 -15.21
N GLU A 270 5.97 -10.67 -16.32
CA GLU A 270 5.11 -10.00 -17.31
C GLU A 270 3.62 -10.10 -16.95
N LYS A 271 3.28 -11.02 -16.05
CA LYS A 271 1.94 -11.33 -15.55
C LYS A 271 2.05 -11.82 -14.10
N PRO A 272 1.02 -11.64 -13.28
CA PRO A 272 1.05 -12.04 -11.86
C PRO A 272 1.16 -13.56 -11.70
N ASP A 273 0.58 -14.32 -12.63
CA ASP A 273 0.47 -15.78 -12.54
C ASP A 273 1.09 -16.46 -13.76
N GLY A 274 1.90 -17.49 -13.54
CA GLY A 274 2.56 -18.19 -14.64
C GLY A 274 3.40 -19.37 -14.19
N THR A 275 4.33 -19.76 -15.06
CA THR A 275 5.14 -20.95 -14.85
C THR A 275 6.55 -20.68 -15.33
N VAL A 276 7.54 -21.12 -14.57
CA VAL A 276 8.92 -21.30 -15.03
C VAL A 276 9.37 -22.73 -14.77
N GLU A 277 10.28 -23.24 -15.60
CA GLU A 277 10.92 -24.55 -15.39
C GLU A 277 12.37 -24.40 -14.93
N LEU A 278 12.77 -25.24 -13.97
CA LEU A 278 14.15 -25.49 -13.56
C LEU A 278 14.59 -26.87 -14.07
N GLU A 279 15.87 -26.99 -14.44
CA GLU A 279 16.46 -28.27 -14.87
C GLU A 279 17.66 -28.64 -14.00
N PHE A 280 17.63 -29.83 -13.43
CA PHE A 280 18.70 -30.40 -12.62
C PHE A 280 19.35 -31.54 -13.39
N THR A 281 20.64 -31.42 -13.70
CA THR A 281 21.40 -32.49 -14.35
C THR A 281 22.44 -33.05 -13.39
N PHE A 282 22.39 -34.35 -13.12
CA PHE A 282 23.32 -34.99 -12.18
C PHE A 282 23.47 -36.50 -12.44
N ASP A 283 24.50 -37.11 -11.85
CA ASP A 283 24.70 -38.55 -11.88
C ASP A 283 23.88 -39.23 -10.77
N SER A 284 22.83 -39.96 -11.15
CA SER A 284 21.92 -40.62 -10.20
C SER A 284 22.31 -42.07 -9.90
N THR A 285 23.45 -42.57 -10.39
CA THR A 285 23.87 -43.97 -10.19
C THR A 285 24.04 -44.34 -8.71
N LEU A 286 24.29 -43.35 -7.85
CA LEU A 286 24.41 -43.50 -6.40
C LEU A 286 23.05 -43.49 -5.66
N LEU A 287 21.95 -43.22 -6.36
CA LEU A 287 20.59 -43.11 -5.80
C LEU A 287 19.77 -44.40 -5.91
N LYS A 288 20.38 -45.55 -6.19
CA LYS A 288 19.66 -46.83 -6.29
C LYS A 288 18.83 -47.09 -5.03
N GLY A 289 17.51 -47.18 -5.20
CA GLY A 289 16.55 -47.41 -4.11
C GLY A 289 16.24 -46.17 -3.25
N LYS A 290 16.72 -44.99 -3.62
CA LYS A 290 16.43 -43.73 -2.93
C LYS A 290 15.41 -42.91 -3.72
N SER A 291 14.68 -42.06 -3.01
CA SER A 291 13.83 -41.02 -3.60
C SER A 291 14.44 -39.66 -3.34
N VAL A 292 14.24 -38.74 -4.28
CA VAL A 292 14.60 -37.34 -4.15
C VAL A 292 13.34 -36.48 -4.09
N VAL A 293 13.47 -35.29 -3.54
CA VAL A 293 12.47 -34.22 -3.60
C VAL A 293 13.20 -32.93 -3.93
N VAL A 294 12.56 -32.04 -4.68
CA VAL A 294 13.10 -30.72 -4.98
C VAL A 294 12.46 -29.73 -4.00
N PHE A 295 13.27 -28.85 -3.42
CA PHE A 295 12.82 -27.72 -2.61
C PHE A 295 13.11 -26.44 -3.40
N GLU A 296 12.17 -25.51 -3.39
CA GLU A 296 12.29 -24.24 -4.12
C GLU A 296 12.04 -23.03 -3.23
N ASP A 297 12.83 -22.00 -3.47
CA ASP A 297 12.65 -20.66 -2.91
C ASP A 297 12.48 -19.66 -4.05
N LEU A 298 11.55 -18.72 -3.88
CA LEU A 298 11.34 -17.59 -4.77
C LEU A 298 11.85 -16.30 -4.10
N TYR A 299 12.76 -15.61 -4.77
CA TYR A 299 13.30 -14.32 -4.33
C TYR A 299 12.87 -13.20 -5.28
N ASN A 300 12.68 -11.99 -4.73
CA ASN A 300 12.52 -10.73 -5.45
C ASN A 300 13.80 -9.90 -5.30
#